data_AF-A0A2H3K3I5-F1
#
_entry.id   AF-A0A2H3K3I5-F1
#
_cell.length_a   1.000
_cell.length_b   1.000
_cell.length_c   1.000
_cell.angle_alpha   90.00
_cell.angle_beta   90.00
_cell.angle_gamma   90.00
#
_symmetry.space_group_name_H-M   'P 1'
#
loop_
_entity.id
_entity.type
_entity.pdbx_description
1 polymer ?
#
loop_
_entity_poly.entity_id
_entity_poly.type
_entity_poly.pdbx_seq_one_letter_code
_entity_poly.pdbx_strand_id
1 'polypeptide(L)'
;MVPSRSTLDELKLNNTISHLSPNVTRRSLDVVSIVPMLNMGRIEGAKLSYDHGAQDVILSETCSRSLILAGDVFSSFYYEDVILLAAQFWLMVISVVAVIYRSIPQILAINCARVLMTVWEIYATWRITSYGHTFSLLYVAQGTPCQFNFFSDFWTRRMALTIPNLILNITAFGFESLIGRHLIKVGALVIIAIMFNNTATCQTFTLYTFQRAAPSASVLRIYRLDIFYLLSMMGLWITWLDEGVGKIATYETLYKALFFTTIITVLPWLAMGWYAVRREMRKTFAVWLIMGSVYLICWTLMFYSYSFRWTFLYWKFFACLTCTSYIVLIATGIAGVICRLNFGKGLAHYLHVEEVLAKSGFAAGIFENDMEQLQSPQKSAAIETARTTDARPHGEGGESDVAMGPIIVIQGNSVV
;
A
#
# COMPACT_ATOMS: atom_id res chain seq x y z
N MET A 1 -9.69 -37.20 -35.08
CA MET A 1 -10.75 -36.27 -34.66
C MET A 1 -11.05 -35.36 -35.84
N VAL A 2 -12.26 -35.47 -36.39
CA VAL A 2 -12.72 -34.70 -37.57
C VAL A 2 -13.05 -33.27 -37.10
N PRO A 3 -12.57 -32.20 -37.77
CA PRO A 3 -12.92 -30.84 -37.38
C PRO A 3 -14.39 -30.57 -37.71
N SER A 4 -15.13 -30.00 -36.77
CA SER A 4 -16.51 -29.58 -36.97
C SER A 4 -16.58 -28.45 -38.01
N ARG A 5 -17.64 -28.48 -38.82
CA ARG A 5 -17.94 -27.53 -39.92
C ARG A 5 -18.01 -26.05 -39.49
N SER A 6 -18.01 -25.77 -38.19
CA SER A 6 -18.03 -24.42 -37.61
C SER A 6 -16.69 -23.66 -37.69
N THR A 7 -15.57 -24.34 -37.91
CA THR A 7 -14.24 -23.67 -38.03
C THR A 7 -13.94 -23.15 -39.43
N LEU A 8 -14.66 -23.60 -40.46
CA LEU A 8 -14.43 -23.14 -41.84
C LEU A 8 -15.07 -21.77 -42.11
N ASP A 9 -16.15 -21.43 -41.40
CA ASP A 9 -16.81 -20.13 -41.55
C ASP A 9 -16.10 -19.02 -40.75
N GLU A 10 -15.41 -19.33 -39.65
CA GLU A 10 -14.48 -18.39 -38.99
C GLU A 10 -13.27 -18.04 -39.89
N LEU A 11 -12.81 -18.98 -40.72
CA LEU A 11 -11.70 -18.74 -41.67
C LEU A 11 -12.09 -17.82 -42.83
N LYS A 12 -13.37 -17.77 -43.24
CA LYS A 12 -13.85 -16.81 -44.25
C LYS A 12 -14.09 -15.42 -43.67
N LEU A 13 -14.46 -15.31 -42.40
CA LEU A 13 -14.64 -13.99 -41.77
C LEU A 13 -13.30 -13.29 -41.51
N ASN A 14 -12.21 -14.04 -41.26
CA ASN A 14 -10.88 -13.47 -41.03
C ASN A 14 -10.21 -12.87 -42.27
N ASN A 15 -10.61 -13.22 -43.49
CA ASN A 15 -10.04 -12.64 -44.71
C ASN A 15 -10.63 -11.27 -45.09
N THR A 16 -11.70 -10.83 -44.42
CA THR A 16 -12.32 -9.52 -44.69
C THR A 16 -11.97 -8.47 -43.62
N ILE A 17 -11.30 -8.88 -42.53
CA ILE A 17 -10.85 -8.00 -41.42
C ILE A 17 -9.36 -7.61 -41.60
N SER A 18 -8.73 -7.95 -42.73
CA SER A 18 -7.36 -7.54 -43.06
C SER A 18 -7.23 -6.06 -43.50
N HIS A 19 -8.34 -5.33 -43.69
CA HIS A 19 -8.33 -3.92 -44.10
C HIS A 19 -8.65 -2.91 -42.97
N LEU A 20 -8.96 -3.38 -41.76
CA LEU A 20 -9.04 -2.55 -40.55
C LEU A 20 -8.10 -3.12 -39.49
N SER A 21 -6.82 -3.22 -39.83
CA SER A 21 -5.80 -3.28 -38.79
C SER A 21 -5.79 -1.90 -38.13
N PRO A 22 -6.25 -1.73 -36.87
CA PRO A 22 -5.93 -0.51 -36.15
C PRO A 22 -4.42 -0.36 -36.24
N ASN A 23 -3.97 0.81 -36.65
CA ASN A 23 -2.55 1.18 -36.69
C ASN A 23 -2.05 1.25 -35.23
N VAL A 24 -1.99 0.10 -34.58
CA VAL A 24 -1.40 -0.09 -33.27
C VAL A 24 0.07 -0.09 -33.56
N THR A 25 0.65 1.10 -33.61
CA THR A 25 2.08 1.31 -33.50
C THR A 25 2.50 0.78 -32.13
N ARG A 26 2.63 -0.54 -32.00
CA ARG A 26 3.27 -1.19 -30.86
C ARG A 26 4.75 -0.82 -31.04
N ARG A 27 5.15 0.27 -30.38
CA ARG A 27 6.38 1.10 -30.59
C ARG A 27 7.75 0.37 -30.53
N SER A 28 7.79 -0.95 -30.63
CA SER A 28 9.00 -1.75 -30.50
C SER A 28 9.32 -2.62 -31.71
N LEU A 29 8.40 -2.80 -32.66
CA LEU A 29 8.65 -3.60 -33.86
C LEU A 29 7.95 -2.96 -35.05
N ASP A 30 8.72 -2.26 -35.88
CA ASP A 30 8.22 -1.67 -37.14
C ASP A 30 8.12 -2.77 -38.20
N VAL A 31 7.10 -3.60 -38.05
CA VAL A 31 6.80 -4.69 -38.99
C VAL A 31 5.89 -4.12 -40.07
N VAL A 32 6.44 -3.94 -41.27
CA VAL A 32 5.71 -3.38 -42.41
C VAL A 32 4.72 -4.37 -42.99
N SER A 33 5.12 -5.65 -43.06
CA SER A 33 4.29 -6.72 -43.62
C SER A 33 4.64 -8.08 -43.03
N ILE A 34 3.60 -8.90 -42.83
CA ILE A 34 3.70 -10.30 -42.46
C ILE A 34 3.15 -11.12 -43.63
N VAL A 35 4.01 -11.83 -44.34
CA VAL A 35 3.60 -12.68 -45.46
C VAL A 35 3.76 -14.15 -45.07
N PRO A 36 2.69 -14.96 -45.05
CA PRO A 36 2.81 -16.38 -44.75
C PRO A 36 3.62 -17.08 -45.85
N MET A 37 4.56 -17.94 -45.46
CA MET A 37 5.31 -18.78 -46.38
C MET A 37 4.64 -20.14 -46.48
N LEU A 38 4.13 -20.45 -47.67
CA LEU A 38 3.46 -21.71 -47.99
C LEU A 38 4.43 -22.63 -48.72
N ASN A 39 4.65 -23.82 -48.19
CA ASN A 39 5.33 -24.91 -48.89
C ASN A 39 4.35 -26.06 -49.10
N MET A 40 4.08 -26.40 -50.36
CA MET A 40 3.12 -27.47 -50.73
C MET A 40 1.74 -27.31 -50.06
N GLY A 41 1.28 -26.07 -49.85
CA GLY A 41 -0.01 -25.77 -49.21
C GLY A 41 -0.02 -25.80 -47.68
N ARG A 42 1.12 -26.08 -47.02
CA ARG A 42 1.27 -25.96 -45.56
C ARG A 42 2.02 -24.68 -45.21
N ILE A 43 1.59 -24.00 -44.15
CA ILE A 43 2.28 -22.82 -43.61
C ILE A 43 3.54 -23.30 -42.87
N GLU A 44 4.72 -23.06 -43.45
CA GLU A 44 6.01 -23.42 -42.82
C GLU A 44 6.59 -22.28 -41.98
N GLY A 45 6.16 -21.05 -42.26
CA GLY A 45 6.67 -19.88 -41.57
C GLY A 45 5.99 -18.59 -42.02
N ALA A 46 6.56 -17.47 -41.57
CA ALA A 46 6.18 -16.14 -42.00
C ALA A 46 7.43 -15.33 -42.37
N LYS A 47 7.39 -14.64 -43.50
CA LYS A 47 8.42 -13.67 -43.87
C LYS A 47 8.03 -12.33 -43.27
N LEU A 48 8.87 -11.82 -42.37
CA LEU A 48 8.74 -10.49 -41.79
C LEU A 48 9.68 -9.54 -42.52
N SER A 49 9.14 -8.41 -42.97
CA SER A 49 9.95 -7.32 -43.52
C SER A 49 10.11 -6.25 -42.45
N TYR A 50 11.36 -6.02 -42.04
CA TYR A 50 11.79 -5.14 -40.95
C TYR A 50 12.53 -3.92 -41.50
N ASP A 51 12.50 -2.81 -40.75
CA ASP A 51 13.21 -1.55 -41.06
C ASP A 51 12.87 -1.00 -42.46
N HIS A 52 11.58 -0.70 -42.67
CA HIS A 52 11.04 -0.25 -43.96
C HIS A 52 11.34 -1.19 -45.15
N GLY A 53 11.54 -2.48 -44.87
CA GLY A 53 11.84 -3.51 -45.85
C GLY A 53 13.32 -3.66 -46.19
N ALA A 54 14.22 -3.06 -45.40
CA ALA A 54 15.66 -3.24 -45.55
C ALA A 54 16.11 -4.66 -45.18
N GLN A 55 15.41 -5.34 -44.26
CA GLN A 55 15.75 -6.69 -43.83
C GLN A 55 14.54 -7.61 -43.84
N ASP A 56 14.68 -8.74 -44.54
CA ASP A 56 13.68 -9.79 -44.56
C ASP A 56 14.13 -10.95 -43.66
N VAL A 57 13.33 -11.26 -42.64
CA VAL A 57 13.58 -12.36 -41.69
C VAL A 57 12.52 -13.43 -41.87
N ILE A 58 12.95 -14.67 -42.11
CA ILE A 58 12.05 -15.81 -42.23
C ILE A 58 11.87 -16.43 -40.83
N LEU A 59 10.65 -16.38 -40.30
CA LEU A 59 10.29 -17.01 -39.05
C LEU A 59 9.84 -18.43 -39.31
N SER A 60 10.65 -19.40 -38.86
CA SER A 60 10.26 -20.80 -38.79
C SER A 60 9.10 -21.01 -37.81
N GLU A 61 8.30 -22.06 -38.01
CA GLU A 61 7.26 -22.47 -37.06
C GLU A 61 7.81 -22.57 -35.62
N THR A 62 8.99 -23.16 -35.44
CA THR A 62 9.66 -23.29 -34.13
C THR A 62 10.01 -21.94 -33.52
N CYS A 63 10.52 -20.99 -34.32
CA CYS A 63 10.80 -19.63 -33.87
C CYS A 63 9.51 -18.90 -33.44
N SER A 64 8.42 -19.05 -34.21
CA SER A 64 7.15 -18.43 -33.86
C SER A 64 6.58 -18.95 -32.53
N ARG A 65 6.74 -20.26 -32.26
CA ARG A 65 6.31 -20.86 -30.99
C ARG A 65 7.17 -20.39 -29.81
N SER A 66 8.47 -20.21 -30.00
CA SER A 66 9.33 -19.69 -28.93
C SER A 66 9.08 -18.21 -28.64
N LEU A 67 8.57 -17.43 -29.60
CA LEU A 67 8.18 -16.04 -29.40
C LEU A 67 6.94 -15.86 -28.50
N ILE A 68 6.13 -16.90 -28.30
CA ILE A 68 5.00 -16.86 -27.34
C ILE A 68 5.52 -16.57 -25.92
N LEU A 69 6.62 -17.22 -25.53
CA LEU A 69 7.28 -16.98 -24.24
C LEU A 69 7.71 -15.52 -24.07
N ALA A 70 8.22 -14.89 -25.13
CA ALA A 70 8.58 -13.48 -25.12
C ALA A 70 7.36 -12.59 -24.88
N GLY A 71 6.25 -12.89 -25.55
CA GLY A 71 4.98 -12.19 -25.39
C GLY A 71 4.48 -12.24 -23.94
N ASP A 72 4.52 -13.42 -23.32
CA ASP A 72 4.09 -13.61 -21.93
C ASP A 72 4.95 -12.80 -20.95
N VAL A 73 6.28 -12.81 -21.15
CA VAL A 73 7.23 -12.05 -20.32
C VAL A 73 7.01 -10.54 -20.47
N PHE A 74 6.76 -10.03 -21.68
CA PHE A 74 6.51 -8.60 -21.88
C PHE A 74 5.16 -8.15 -21.33
N SER A 75 4.12 -8.97 -21.47
CA SER A 75 2.82 -8.67 -20.85
C SER A 75 2.96 -8.60 -19.33
N SER A 76 3.71 -9.53 -18.75
CA SER A 76 4.04 -9.53 -17.32
C SER A 76 4.73 -8.24 -16.86
N PHE A 77 5.71 -7.73 -17.62
CA PHE A 77 6.36 -6.45 -17.30
C PHE A 77 5.40 -5.26 -17.39
N TYR A 78 4.51 -5.25 -18.38
CA TYR A 78 3.52 -4.19 -18.53
C TYR A 78 2.59 -4.10 -17.31
N TYR A 79 2.05 -5.22 -16.85
CA TYR A 79 1.20 -5.23 -15.66
C TYR A 79 1.93 -4.88 -14.37
N GLU A 80 3.18 -5.33 -14.27
CA GLU A 80 4.05 -4.96 -13.16
C GLU A 80 4.24 -3.43 -13.09
N ASP A 81 4.54 -2.78 -14.21
CA ASP A 81 4.71 -1.33 -14.27
C ASP A 81 3.44 -0.57 -13.89
N VAL A 82 2.29 -0.99 -14.41
CA VAL A 82 0.99 -0.35 -14.11
C VAL A 82 0.71 -0.39 -12.61
N ILE A 83 0.98 -1.51 -11.96
CA ILE A 83 0.75 -1.67 -10.51
C ILE A 83 1.77 -0.91 -9.69
N LEU A 84 3.05 -0.93 -10.08
CA LEU A 84 4.08 -0.16 -9.40
C LEU A 84 3.78 1.33 -9.49
N LEU A 85 3.34 1.83 -10.65
CA LEU A 85 2.90 3.22 -10.84
C LEU A 85 1.68 3.55 -9.97
N ALA A 86 0.66 2.68 -9.96
CA ALA A 86 -0.50 2.85 -9.10
C ALA A 86 -0.10 2.83 -7.61
N ALA A 87 0.87 1.99 -7.22
CA ALA A 87 1.42 1.95 -5.88
C ALA A 87 2.10 3.27 -5.51
N GLN A 88 2.88 3.87 -6.41
CA GLN A 88 3.51 5.17 -6.15
C GLN A 88 2.48 6.25 -5.84
N PHE A 89 1.45 6.34 -6.68
CA PHE A 89 0.38 7.31 -6.50
C PHE A 89 -0.39 7.06 -5.19
N TRP A 90 -0.71 5.79 -4.91
CA TRP A 90 -1.38 5.41 -3.67
C TRP A 90 -0.54 5.75 -2.43
N LEU A 91 0.74 5.39 -2.42
CA LEU A 91 1.68 5.70 -1.34
C LEU A 91 1.81 7.21 -1.13
N MET A 92 1.86 8.01 -2.20
CA MET A 92 1.88 9.47 -2.10
C MET A 92 0.61 10.00 -1.40
N VAL A 93 -0.57 9.54 -1.79
CA VAL A 93 -1.85 9.96 -1.18
C VAL A 93 -1.88 9.61 0.30
N ILE A 94 -1.52 8.39 0.68
CA ILE A 94 -1.52 7.99 2.09
C ILE A 94 -0.42 8.69 2.90
N SER A 95 0.72 9.06 2.29
CA SER A 95 1.79 9.85 2.91
C SER A 95 1.31 11.26 3.24
N VAL A 96 0.64 11.95 2.31
CA VAL A 96 0.06 13.29 2.55
C VAL A 96 -0.95 13.22 3.70
N VAL A 97 -1.85 12.24 3.68
CA VAL A 97 -2.83 12.01 4.75
C VAL A 97 -2.12 11.72 6.08
N ALA A 98 -1.05 10.92 6.09
CA ALA A 98 -0.31 10.59 7.31
C ALA A 98 0.33 11.81 7.97
N VAL A 99 0.87 12.73 7.16
CA VAL A 99 1.48 13.98 7.62
C VAL A 99 0.43 14.93 8.20
N ILE A 100 -0.71 15.11 7.52
CA ILE A 100 -1.81 15.96 8.01
C ILE A 100 -2.31 15.49 9.37
N TYR A 101 -2.48 14.19 9.56
CA TYR A 101 -2.96 13.60 10.82
C TYR A 101 -1.84 13.27 11.82
N ARG A 102 -0.59 13.67 11.56
CA ARG A 102 0.59 13.41 12.42
C ARG A 102 0.68 11.97 12.94
N SER A 103 0.39 11.00 12.09
CA SER A 103 0.17 9.61 12.51
C SER A 103 1.45 8.75 12.41
N ILE A 104 2.12 8.56 13.55
CA ILE A 104 3.39 7.79 13.65
C ILE A 104 3.31 6.37 13.03
N PRO A 105 2.39 5.47 13.41
CA PRO A 105 2.39 4.11 12.87
C PRO A 105 1.93 4.05 11.41
N GLN A 106 1.23 5.07 10.89
CA GLN A 106 0.97 5.16 9.45
C GLN A 106 2.26 5.46 8.70
N ILE A 107 3.06 6.40 9.21
CA ILE A 107 4.37 6.71 8.63
C ILE A 107 5.28 5.47 8.66
N LEU A 108 5.27 4.70 9.76
CA LEU A 108 6.03 3.44 9.82
C LEU A 108 5.58 2.42 8.78
N ALA A 109 4.26 2.21 8.63
CA ALA A 109 3.73 1.28 7.65
C ALA A 109 4.05 1.70 6.20
N ILE A 110 3.94 2.99 5.90
CA ILE A 110 4.35 3.58 4.62
C ILE A 110 5.85 3.34 4.38
N ASN A 111 6.68 3.57 5.40
CA ASN A 111 8.12 3.34 5.33
C ASN A 111 8.44 1.88 5.00
N CYS A 112 7.77 0.92 5.66
CA CYS A 112 7.90 -0.51 5.34
C CYS A 112 7.46 -0.81 3.89
N ALA A 113 6.35 -0.25 3.42
CA ALA A 113 5.89 -0.42 2.04
C ALA A 113 6.91 0.16 1.04
N ARG A 114 7.53 1.30 1.33
CA ARG A 114 8.62 1.86 0.52
C ARG A 114 9.87 0.99 0.50
N VAL A 115 10.23 0.37 1.62
CA VAL A 115 11.35 -0.59 1.65
C VAL A 115 11.04 -1.76 0.74
N LEU A 116 9.84 -2.35 0.83
CA LEU A 116 9.43 -3.45 -0.04
C LEU A 116 9.45 -3.05 -1.52
N MET A 117 8.91 -1.89 -1.86
CA MET A 117 8.96 -1.34 -3.23
C MET A 117 10.40 -1.13 -3.71
N THR A 118 11.25 -0.53 -2.89
CA THR A 118 12.66 -0.28 -3.26
C THR A 118 13.42 -1.59 -3.48
N VAL A 119 13.23 -2.58 -2.60
CA VAL A 119 13.83 -3.92 -2.74
C VAL A 119 13.32 -4.59 -4.02
N TRP A 120 12.03 -4.45 -4.33
CA TRP A 120 11.46 -4.98 -5.57
C TRP A 120 12.07 -4.32 -6.82
N GLU A 121 12.19 -3.00 -6.86
CA GLU A 121 12.77 -2.27 -8.00
C GLU A 121 14.26 -2.62 -8.23
N ILE A 122 15.02 -2.85 -7.15
CA ILE A 122 16.40 -3.34 -7.23
C ILE A 122 16.41 -4.74 -7.87
N TYR A 123 15.55 -5.64 -7.40
CA TYR A 123 15.40 -6.98 -7.96
C TYR A 123 14.96 -6.94 -9.43
N ALA A 124 13.99 -6.09 -9.78
CA ALA A 124 13.50 -5.91 -11.13
C ALA A 124 14.61 -5.44 -12.07
N THR A 125 15.45 -4.50 -11.63
CA THR A 125 16.62 -4.02 -12.38
C THR A 125 17.59 -5.16 -12.70
N TRP A 126 17.95 -5.97 -11.70
CA TRP A 126 18.80 -7.14 -11.91
C TRP A 126 18.16 -8.18 -12.84
N ARG A 127 16.85 -8.42 -12.69
CA ARG A 127 16.11 -9.39 -13.49
C ARG A 127 16.05 -8.99 -14.96
N ILE A 128 15.94 -7.70 -15.28
CA ILE A 128 15.92 -7.19 -16.67
C ILE A 128 17.23 -7.54 -17.39
N THR A 129 18.39 -7.36 -16.74
CA THR A 129 19.69 -7.70 -17.37
C THR A 129 19.84 -9.21 -17.56
N SER A 130 19.41 -10.01 -16.58
CA SER A 130 19.40 -11.46 -16.67
C SER A 130 18.55 -11.96 -17.85
N TYR A 131 17.33 -11.44 -18.01
CA TYR A 131 16.50 -11.79 -19.17
C TYR A 131 17.12 -11.33 -20.49
N GLY A 132 17.73 -10.14 -20.56
CA GLY A 132 18.43 -9.69 -21.76
C GLY A 132 19.50 -10.68 -22.24
N HIS A 133 20.29 -11.24 -21.31
CA HIS A 133 21.27 -12.29 -21.63
C HIS A 133 20.61 -13.60 -22.06
N THR A 134 19.61 -14.08 -21.33
CA THR A 134 18.91 -15.33 -21.66
C THR A 134 18.23 -15.27 -23.02
N PHE A 135 17.61 -14.13 -23.36
CA PHE A 135 16.99 -13.92 -24.67
C PHE A 135 18.03 -13.83 -25.78
N SER A 136 19.16 -13.17 -25.53
CA SER A 136 20.27 -13.15 -26.51
C SER A 136 20.76 -14.57 -26.83
N LEU A 137 20.87 -15.43 -25.81
CA LEU A 137 21.26 -16.83 -25.99
C LEU A 137 20.18 -17.68 -26.68
N LEU A 138 18.90 -17.44 -26.40
CA LEU A 138 17.78 -18.22 -26.96
C LEU A 138 17.42 -17.85 -28.41
N TYR A 139 17.55 -16.57 -28.78
CA TYR A 139 17.05 -16.06 -30.05
C TYR A 139 18.14 -15.59 -31.02
N VAL A 140 19.30 -15.14 -30.51
CA VAL A 140 20.36 -14.51 -31.34
C VAL A 140 21.54 -15.45 -31.60
N ALA A 141 21.83 -16.38 -30.68
CA ALA A 141 22.97 -17.28 -30.83
C ALA A 141 22.86 -18.16 -32.08
N GLN A 142 24.01 -18.50 -32.67
CA GLN A 142 24.07 -19.39 -33.83
C GLN A 142 23.52 -20.78 -33.46
N GLY A 143 22.75 -21.39 -34.38
CA GLY A 143 22.10 -22.68 -34.14
C GLY A 143 20.75 -22.60 -33.40
N THR A 144 20.31 -21.40 -33.00
CA THR A 144 18.93 -21.18 -32.54
C THR A 144 17.96 -21.14 -33.73
N PRO A 145 16.65 -21.38 -33.54
CA PRO A 145 15.68 -21.40 -34.63
C PRO A 145 15.34 -20.02 -35.21
N CYS A 146 15.71 -18.92 -34.54
CA CYS A 146 15.39 -17.55 -34.96
C CYS A 146 16.60 -16.80 -35.54
N GLN A 147 17.81 -16.95 -34.97
CA GLN A 147 19.06 -16.28 -35.39
C GLN A 147 18.94 -14.76 -35.63
N PHE A 148 17.99 -14.10 -34.97
CA PHE A 148 17.66 -12.70 -35.19
C PHE A 148 17.31 -12.03 -33.87
N ASN A 149 17.79 -10.81 -33.68
CA ASN A 149 17.57 -10.05 -32.46
C ASN A 149 16.33 -9.16 -32.56
N PHE A 150 15.17 -9.70 -32.18
CA PHE A 150 13.91 -8.94 -32.15
C PHE A 150 13.86 -7.84 -31.06
N PHE A 151 14.79 -7.87 -30.09
CA PHE A 151 14.65 -7.11 -28.83
C PHE A 151 15.89 -6.28 -28.48
N SER A 152 16.74 -5.96 -29.46
CA SER A 152 18.01 -5.24 -29.24
C SER A 152 17.81 -3.92 -28.47
N ASP A 153 16.84 -3.13 -28.90
CA ASP A 153 16.54 -1.82 -28.31
C ASP A 153 15.70 -1.90 -27.04
N PHE A 154 14.86 -2.94 -26.93
CA PHE A 154 13.88 -3.06 -25.85
C PHE A 154 14.56 -3.07 -24.48
N TRP A 155 15.60 -3.88 -24.30
CA TRP A 155 16.28 -4.01 -23.01
C TRP A 155 16.97 -2.71 -22.59
N THR A 156 17.63 -2.03 -23.53
CA THR A 156 18.30 -0.74 -23.27
C THR A 156 17.28 0.35 -22.88
N ARG A 157 16.18 0.46 -23.63
CA ARG A 157 15.10 1.43 -23.32
C ARG A 157 14.43 1.12 -21.99
N ARG A 158 14.17 -0.15 -21.70
CA ARG A 158 13.57 -0.60 -20.44
C ARG A 158 14.47 -0.24 -19.26
N MET A 159 15.76 -0.55 -19.35
CA MET A 159 16.75 -0.18 -18.32
C MET A 159 16.81 1.33 -18.11
N ALA A 160 16.75 2.12 -19.19
CA ALA A 160 16.74 3.58 -19.11
C ALA A 160 15.50 4.15 -18.39
N LEU A 161 14.38 3.42 -18.33
CA LEU A 161 13.17 3.80 -17.59
C LEU A 161 13.17 3.26 -16.15
N THR A 162 13.68 2.05 -15.93
CA THR A 162 13.72 1.41 -14.61
C THR A 162 14.69 2.13 -13.66
N ILE A 163 15.85 2.59 -14.14
CA ILE A 163 16.84 3.27 -13.30
C ILE A 163 16.29 4.56 -12.67
N PRO A 164 15.68 5.51 -13.43
CA PRO A 164 15.04 6.68 -12.83
C PRO A 164 13.94 6.33 -11.82
N ASN A 165 13.12 5.32 -12.10
CA ASN A 165 12.08 4.89 -11.16
C ASN A 165 12.67 4.35 -9.84
N LEU A 166 13.77 3.61 -9.90
CA LEU A 166 14.52 3.18 -8.71
C LEU A 166 15.06 4.38 -7.92
N ILE A 167 15.65 5.37 -8.59
CA ILE A 167 16.16 6.60 -7.95
C ILE A 167 15.01 7.37 -7.27
N LEU A 168 13.86 7.52 -7.94
CA LEU A 168 12.68 8.16 -7.37
C LEU A 168 12.18 7.43 -6.11
N ASN A 169 12.20 6.09 -6.12
CA ASN A 169 11.84 5.30 -4.94
C ASN A 169 12.81 5.49 -3.77
N ILE A 170 14.12 5.44 -4.04
CA ILE A 170 15.16 5.62 -3.01
C ILE A 170 15.07 7.03 -2.41
N THR A 171 14.89 8.06 -3.24
CA THR A 171 14.78 9.45 -2.78
C THR A 171 13.50 9.67 -1.98
N ALA A 172 12.35 9.15 -2.43
CA ALA A 172 11.09 9.20 -1.69
C ALA A 172 11.19 8.47 -0.35
N PHE A 173 11.78 7.27 -0.32
CA PHE A 173 12.05 6.53 0.91
C PHE A 173 12.95 7.31 1.88
N GLY A 174 14.01 7.94 1.37
CA GLY A 174 14.90 8.78 2.16
C GLY A 174 14.16 9.96 2.78
N PHE A 175 13.37 10.69 1.99
CA PHE A 175 12.57 11.83 2.44
C PHE A 175 11.54 11.43 3.50
N GLU A 176 10.75 10.37 3.25
CA GLU A 176 9.76 9.85 4.20
C GLU A 176 10.42 9.33 5.48
N SER A 177 11.61 8.72 5.39
CA SER A 177 12.40 8.30 6.55
C SER A 177 12.91 9.48 7.37
N LEU A 178 13.34 10.57 6.73
CA LEU A 178 13.79 11.78 7.41
C LEU A 178 12.64 12.46 8.15
N ILE A 179 11.49 12.63 7.49
CA ILE A 179 10.26 13.13 8.12
C ILE A 179 9.84 12.21 9.27
N GLY A 180 9.82 10.90 9.04
CA GLY A 180 9.49 9.90 10.05
C GLY A 180 10.40 9.98 11.28
N ARG A 181 11.71 10.15 11.08
CA ARG A 181 12.68 10.35 12.18
C ARG A 181 12.41 11.63 12.96
N HIS A 182 12.06 12.73 12.30
CA HIS A 182 11.69 13.96 12.99
C HIS A 182 10.44 13.79 13.85
N LEU A 183 9.38 13.17 13.32
CA LEU A 183 8.17 12.87 14.09
C LEU A 183 8.43 11.89 15.25
N ILE A 184 9.26 10.87 15.03
CA ILE A 184 9.63 9.93 16.08
C ILE A 184 10.47 10.61 17.16
N LYS A 185 11.43 11.48 16.83
CA LYS A 185 12.22 12.18 17.86
C LYS A 185 11.36 13.04 18.77
N VAL A 186 10.42 13.80 18.19
CA VAL A 186 9.46 14.60 18.97
C VAL A 186 8.55 13.69 19.81
N GLY A 187 7.98 12.65 19.20
CA GLY A 187 7.10 11.71 19.92
C GLY A 187 7.82 10.87 20.98
N ALA A 188 9.04 10.41 20.72
CA ALA A 188 9.84 9.60 21.62
C ALA A 188 10.35 10.44 22.80
N LEU A 189 10.70 11.71 22.60
CA LEU A 189 11.01 12.61 23.71
C LEU A 189 9.81 12.81 24.63
N VAL A 190 8.61 12.97 24.05
CA VAL A 190 7.37 13.05 24.83
C VAL A 190 7.09 11.73 25.57
N ILE A 191 7.21 10.58 24.90
CA ILE A 191 6.99 9.26 25.51
C ILE A 191 8.03 8.98 26.61
N ILE A 192 9.30 9.29 26.39
CA ILE A 192 10.40 9.09 27.35
C ILE A 192 10.26 10.06 28.53
N ALA A 193 9.91 11.33 28.30
CA ALA A 193 9.64 12.30 29.37
C ALA A 193 8.44 11.86 30.23
N ILE A 194 7.40 11.30 29.63
CA ILE A 194 6.23 10.73 30.34
C ILE A 194 6.61 9.47 31.12
N MET A 195 7.53 8.65 30.60
CA MET A 195 7.96 7.41 31.27
C MET A 195 8.95 7.64 32.41
N PHE A 196 9.83 8.64 32.30
CA PHE A 196 10.89 8.89 33.29
C PHE A 196 10.58 9.99 34.30
N ASN A 197 9.66 10.92 33.99
CA ASN A 197 9.26 11.94 34.95
C ASN A 197 8.18 11.38 35.88
N ASN A 198 8.64 10.75 36.95
CA ASN A 198 7.87 10.08 38.01
C ASN A 198 7.12 11.08 38.92
N THR A 199 6.55 12.15 38.37
CA THR A 199 5.79 13.15 39.11
C THR A 199 4.30 12.81 39.08
N ALA A 200 3.83 12.31 40.23
CA ALA A 200 2.59 11.59 40.43
C ALA A 200 1.29 12.41 40.39
N THR A 201 1.21 13.50 39.61
CA THR A 201 0.08 14.46 39.75
C THR A 201 -0.57 14.94 38.43
N CYS A 202 -0.20 14.34 37.28
CA CYS A 202 -0.97 14.45 36.03
C CYS A 202 -1.00 13.09 35.30
N GLN A 203 -1.23 12.01 36.06
CA GLN A 203 -0.82 10.66 35.70
C GLN A 203 -1.93 9.73 35.17
N THR A 204 -3.17 10.20 35.02
CA THR A 204 -4.30 9.32 34.64
C THR A 204 -4.84 9.54 33.23
N PHE A 205 -4.68 10.73 32.64
CA PHE A 205 -5.35 11.01 31.36
C PHE A 205 -4.50 10.71 30.12
N THR A 206 -3.17 10.90 30.18
CA THR A 206 -2.31 10.94 28.97
C THR A 206 -1.59 9.63 28.65
N LEU A 207 -1.22 8.84 29.66
CA LEU A 207 -0.57 7.54 29.48
C LEU A 207 -1.59 6.44 29.13
N TYR A 208 -2.81 6.54 29.70
CA TYR A 208 -3.92 5.65 29.36
C TYR A 208 -4.47 5.87 27.95
N THR A 209 -4.44 7.10 27.43
CA THR A 209 -4.93 7.41 26.08
C THR A 209 -3.98 6.93 25.00
N PHE A 210 -2.66 7.03 25.20
CA PHE A 210 -1.72 6.45 24.26
C PHE A 210 -1.80 4.92 24.23
N GLN A 211 -1.96 4.26 25.38
CA GLN A 211 -2.01 2.80 25.44
C GLN A 211 -3.38 2.20 25.04
N ARG A 212 -4.49 2.96 25.15
CA ARG A 212 -5.85 2.53 24.71
C ARG A 212 -6.25 2.98 23.30
N ALA A 213 -5.81 4.15 22.83
CA ALA A 213 -6.15 4.67 21.51
C ALA A 213 -5.14 4.29 20.40
N ALA A 214 -3.90 3.92 20.77
CA ALA A 214 -2.92 3.44 19.78
C ALA A 214 -3.34 2.17 19.03
N PRO A 215 -3.88 1.10 19.66
CA PRO A 215 -4.19 -0.14 18.94
C PRO A 215 -5.37 0.01 17.98
N SER A 216 -6.44 0.71 18.36
CA SER A 216 -7.60 0.92 17.47
C SER A 216 -7.25 1.75 16.25
N ALA A 217 -6.41 2.78 16.44
CA ALA A 217 -5.93 3.58 15.33
C ALA A 217 -4.88 2.81 14.49
N SER A 218 -4.04 1.93 15.06
CA SER A 218 -3.06 1.16 14.27
C SER A 218 -3.71 0.16 13.32
N VAL A 219 -4.80 -0.50 13.72
CA VAL A 219 -5.59 -1.40 12.85
C VAL A 219 -6.11 -0.67 11.61
N LEU A 220 -6.68 0.53 11.80
CA LEU A 220 -7.23 1.34 10.70
C LEU A 220 -6.15 1.78 9.70
N ARG A 221 -4.88 1.77 10.11
CA ARG A 221 -3.73 2.27 9.33
C ARG A 221 -3.09 1.17 8.48
N ILE A 222 -2.85 -0.03 9.03
CA ILE A 222 -2.32 -1.20 8.28
C ILE A 222 -3.30 -1.60 7.17
N TYR A 223 -4.57 -1.54 7.50
CA TYR A 223 -5.67 -1.86 6.61
C TYR A 223 -5.68 -1.04 5.30
N ARG A 224 -5.21 0.22 5.28
CA ARG A 224 -5.18 1.03 4.03
C ARG A 224 -4.18 0.47 3.02
N LEU A 225 -3.12 -0.18 3.49
CA LEU A 225 -2.16 -0.87 2.63
C LEU A 225 -2.74 -2.22 2.17
N ASP A 226 -3.46 -2.91 3.04
CA ASP A 226 -4.10 -4.19 2.75
C ASP A 226 -5.00 -4.12 1.50
N ILE A 227 -5.82 -3.06 1.42
CA ILE A 227 -6.71 -2.82 0.27
C ILE A 227 -5.93 -2.79 -1.03
N PHE A 228 -4.84 -2.01 -1.06
CA PHE A 228 -4.06 -1.84 -2.27
C PHE A 228 -3.45 -3.17 -2.73
N TYR A 229 -2.83 -3.91 -1.81
CA TYR A 229 -2.20 -5.19 -2.12
C TYR A 229 -3.22 -6.26 -2.53
N LEU A 230 -4.34 -6.37 -1.82
CA LEU A 230 -5.41 -7.31 -2.16
C LEU A 230 -6.04 -6.99 -3.52
N LEU A 231 -6.41 -5.74 -3.77
CA LEU A 231 -7.02 -5.35 -5.05
C LEU A 231 -6.05 -5.48 -6.21
N SER A 232 -4.78 -5.12 -6.03
CA SER A 232 -3.76 -5.27 -7.07
C SER A 232 -3.51 -6.74 -7.41
N MET A 233 -3.46 -7.61 -6.40
CA MET A 233 -3.28 -9.04 -6.62
C MET A 233 -4.50 -9.69 -7.28
N MET A 234 -5.72 -9.34 -6.86
CA MET A 234 -6.95 -9.78 -7.55
C MET A 234 -6.99 -9.27 -9.00
N GLY A 235 -6.63 -8.01 -9.23
CA GLY A 235 -6.57 -7.40 -10.56
C GLY A 235 -5.60 -8.14 -11.47
N LEU A 236 -4.37 -8.41 -11.01
CA LEU A 236 -3.41 -9.22 -11.75
C LEU A 236 -3.96 -10.59 -12.11
N TRP A 237 -4.58 -11.25 -11.15
CA TRP A 237 -5.11 -12.59 -11.37
C TRP A 237 -6.23 -12.60 -12.42
N ILE A 238 -7.16 -11.65 -12.36
CA ILE A 238 -8.23 -11.52 -13.35
C ILE A 238 -7.64 -11.27 -14.74
N THR A 239 -6.72 -10.31 -14.87
CA THR A 239 -6.11 -10.00 -16.16
C THR A 239 -5.31 -11.18 -16.71
N TRP A 240 -4.64 -11.94 -15.84
CA TRP A 240 -3.94 -13.15 -16.23
C TRP A 240 -4.88 -14.26 -16.71
N LEU A 241 -6.06 -14.39 -16.10
CA LEU A 241 -7.10 -15.29 -16.57
C LEU A 241 -7.62 -14.86 -17.95
N ASP A 242 -7.78 -13.56 -18.20
CA ASP A 242 -8.28 -13.07 -19.49
C ASP A 242 -7.31 -13.28 -20.65
N GLU A 243 -6.02 -12.98 -20.45
CA GLU A 243 -5.05 -12.95 -21.56
C GLU A 243 -4.29 -14.26 -21.77
N GLY A 244 -4.05 -15.01 -20.69
CA GLY A 244 -3.15 -16.17 -20.72
C GLY A 244 -3.87 -17.49 -20.48
N VAL A 245 -3.87 -17.90 -19.22
CA VAL A 245 -4.15 -19.29 -18.80
C VAL A 245 -5.64 -19.59 -18.72
N GLY A 246 -6.53 -18.59 -18.81
CA GLY A 246 -7.99 -18.80 -18.70
C GLY A 246 -8.51 -19.85 -19.67
N LYS A 247 -8.00 -19.86 -20.91
CA LYS A 247 -8.37 -20.84 -21.94
C LYS A 247 -8.08 -22.29 -21.58
N ILE A 248 -7.15 -22.52 -20.64
CA ILE A 248 -6.75 -23.85 -20.16
C ILE A 248 -7.43 -24.18 -18.81
N ALA A 249 -7.94 -23.17 -18.10
CA ALA A 249 -8.56 -23.35 -16.80
C ALA A 249 -9.95 -23.97 -16.94
N THR A 250 -10.17 -25.13 -16.32
CA THR A 250 -11.45 -25.87 -16.36
C THR A 250 -12.65 -25.06 -15.86
N TYR A 251 -12.43 -24.10 -14.96
CA TYR A 251 -13.48 -23.34 -14.27
C TYR A 251 -13.25 -21.82 -14.32
N GLU A 252 -12.91 -21.29 -15.50
CA GLU A 252 -12.63 -19.86 -15.71
C GLU A 252 -13.73 -18.94 -15.16
N THR A 253 -14.99 -19.20 -15.52
CA THR A 253 -16.15 -18.39 -15.09
C THR A 253 -16.31 -18.37 -13.58
N LEU A 254 -16.09 -19.51 -12.92
CA LEU A 254 -16.21 -19.61 -11.47
C LEU A 254 -15.11 -18.80 -10.77
N TYR A 255 -13.86 -18.90 -11.24
CA TYR A 255 -12.77 -18.08 -10.69
C TYR A 255 -13.09 -16.60 -10.87
N LYS A 256 -13.41 -16.14 -12.09
CA LYS A 256 -13.78 -14.74 -12.34
C LYS A 256 -14.90 -14.27 -11.41
N ALA A 257 -15.99 -15.03 -11.30
CA ALA A 257 -17.11 -14.70 -10.43
C ALA A 257 -16.69 -14.57 -8.96
N LEU A 258 -15.86 -15.48 -8.45
CA LEU A 258 -15.36 -15.43 -7.07
C LEU A 258 -14.47 -14.20 -6.83
N PHE A 259 -13.57 -13.87 -7.75
CA PHE A 259 -12.70 -12.70 -7.63
C PHE A 259 -13.48 -11.39 -7.71
N PHE A 260 -14.42 -11.25 -8.65
CA PHE A 260 -15.30 -10.08 -8.72
C PHE A 260 -16.16 -9.94 -7.47
N THR A 261 -16.74 -11.04 -6.98
CA THR A 261 -17.49 -11.04 -5.72
C THR A 261 -16.60 -10.58 -4.58
N THR A 262 -15.36 -11.05 -4.51
CA THR A 262 -14.44 -10.66 -3.44
C THR A 262 -14.08 -9.18 -3.53
N ILE A 263 -13.83 -8.61 -4.71
CA ILE A 263 -13.61 -7.16 -4.89
C ILE A 263 -14.81 -6.36 -4.36
N ILE A 264 -16.03 -6.77 -4.71
CA ILE A 264 -17.26 -6.11 -4.28
C ILE A 264 -17.44 -6.24 -2.77
N THR A 265 -17.23 -7.43 -2.18
CA THR A 265 -17.44 -7.68 -0.74
C THR A 265 -16.32 -7.12 0.13
N VAL A 266 -15.13 -6.90 -0.43
CA VAL A 266 -14.04 -6.21 0.26
C VAL A 266 -14.49 -4.80 0.64
N LEU A 267 -15.12 -4.01 -0.23
CA LEU A 267 -15.53 -2.63 0.13
C LEU A 267 -16.48 -2.52 1.35
N PRO A 268 -17.55 -3.35 1.49
CA PRO A 268 -18.34 -3.41 2.71
C PRO A 268 -17.56 -3.98 3.91
N TRP A 269 -16.76 -5.03 3.71
CA TRP A 269 -15.91 -5.58 4.77
C TRP A 269 -15.01 -4.50 5.36
N LEU A 270 -14.44 -3.70 4.47
CA LEU A 270 -13.65 -2.54 4.77
C LEU A 270 -14.45 -1.55 5.63
N ALA A 271 -15.59 -1.04 5.15
CA ALA A 271 -16.40 -0.09 5.90
C ALA A 271 -16.84 -0.63 7.27
N MET A 272 -17.18 -1.92 7.35
CA MET A 272 -17.54 -2.60 8.61
C MET A 272 -16.39 -2.60 9.61
N GLY A 273 -15.16 -2.93 9.17
CA GLY A 273 -13.98 -2.90 10.05
C GLY A 273 -13.72 -1.51 10.61
N TRP A 274 -13.78 -0.49 9.75
CA TRP A 274 -13.61 0.92 10.14
C TRP A 274 -14.62 1.35 11.20
N TYR A 275 -15.89 1.08 10.94
CA TYR A 275 -16.98 1.48 11.82
C TYR A 275 -17.01 0.68 13.13
N ALA A 276 -16.79 -0.64 13.04
CA ALA A 276 -16.81 -1.53 14.20
C ALA A 276 -15.71 -1.22 15.20
N VAL A 277 -14.50 -0.88 14.73
CA VAL A 277 -13.38 -0.48 15.59
C VAL A 277 -13.65 0.87 16.25
N ARG A 278 -14.14 1.87 15.50
CA ARG A 278 -14.39 3.21 16.05
C ARG A 278 -15.54 3.27 17.05
N ARG A 279 -16.62 2.53 16.81
CA ARG A 279 -17.80 2.50 17.68
C ARG A 279 -17.81 1.35 18.68
N GLU A 280 -16.71 0.60 18.78
CA GLU A 280 -16.59 -0.60 19.64
C GLU A 280 -17.75 -1.60 19.48
N MET A 281 -18.29 -1.76 18.27
CA MET A 281 -19.47 -2.58 18.02
C MET A 281 -19.11 -4.07 18.01
N ARG A 282 -19.27 -4.75 19.14
CA ARG A 282 -18.89 -6.16 19.34
C ARG A 282 -19.45 -7.12 18.27
N LYS A 283 -20.72 -6.96 17.88
CA LYS A 283 -21.38 -7.83 16.88
C LYS A 283 -20.82 -7.61 15.48
N THR A 284 -20.79 -6.36 15.02
CA THR A 284 -20.22 -6.00 13.70
C THR A 284 -18.74 -6.36 13.61
N PHE A 285 -17.99 -6.20 14.71
CA PHE A 285 -16.59 -6.59 14.79
C PHE A 285 -16.41 -8.11 14.62
N ALA A 286 -17.26 -8.93 15.25
CA ALA A 286 -17.22 -10.38 15.07
C ALA A 286 -17.52 -10.78 13.62
N VAL A 287 -18.51 -10.16 12.98
CA VAL A 287 -18.81 -10.38 11.56
C VAL A 287 -17.62 -10.00 10.67
N TRP A 288 -16.99 -8.85 10.94
CA TRP A 288 -15.79 -8.42 10.23
C TRP A 288 -14.64 -9.44 10.35
N LEU A 289 -14.38 -9.95 11.55
CA LEU A 289 -13.34 -10.94 11.78
C LEU A 289 -13.65 -12.27 11.09
N ILE A 290 -14.89 -12.77 11.19
CA ILE A 290 -15.33 -14.00 10.51
C ILE A 290 -15.15 -13.87 9.00
N MET A 291 -15.56 -12.75 8.40
CA MET A 291 -15.41 -12.51 6.97
C MET A 291 -13.93 -12.42 6.55
N GLY A 292 -13.07 -11.82 7.37
CA GLY A 292 -11.62 -11.82 7.15
C GLY A 292 -11.00 -13.24 7.19
N SER A 293 -11.45 -14.08 8.13
CA SER A 293 -11.05 -15.49 8.19
C SER A 293 -11.53 -16.29 6.98
N VAL A 294 -12.75 -16.03 6.50
CA VAL A 294 -13.27 -16.64 5.26
C VAL A 294 -12.39 -16.26 4.08
N TYR A 295 -11.99 -14.99 3.95
CA TYR A 295 -11.04 -14.59 2.90
C TYR A 295 -9.73 -15.37 3.02
N LEU A 296 -9.11 -15.47 4.20
CA LEU A 296 -7.89 -16.25 4.39
C LEU A 296 -8.04 -17.73 3.98
N ILE A 297 -9.17 -18.35 4.34
CA ILE A 297 -9.45 -19.74 3.96
C ILE A 297 -9.63 -19.86 2.44
N CYS A 298 -10.45 -19.01 1.83
CA CYS A 298 -10.66 -19.00 0.38
C CYS A 298 -9.35 -18.78 -0.38
N TRP A 299 -8.49 -17.88 0.09
CA TRP A 299 -7.17 -17.64 -0.47
C TRP A 299 -6.25 -18.85 -0.33
N THR A 300 -6.25 -19.51 0.83
CA THR A 300 -5.48 -20.74 1.04
C THR A 300 -5.95 -21.85 0.11
N LEU A 301 -7.27 -21.96 -0.10
CA LEU A 301 -7.86 -22.92 -1.04
C LEU A 301 -7.49 -22.64 -2.50
N MET A 302 -7.20 -21.40 -2.89
CA MET A 302 -6.71 -21.10 -4.25
C MET A 302 -5.38 -21.80 -4.56
N PHE A 303 -4.53 -22.00 -3.55
CA PHE A 303 -3.34 -22.81 -3.71
C PHE A 303 -3.64 -24.29 -3.95
N TYR A 304 -4.89 -24.78 -3.93
CA TYR A 304 -5.21 -26.12 -4.42
C TYR A 304 -5.23 -26.18 -5.96
N SER A 305 -5.54 -25.06 -6.62
CA SER A 305 -5.63 -24.97 -8.08
C SER A 305 -4.26 -25.06 -8.75
N TYR A 306 -4.14 -25.94 -9.74
CA TYR A 306 -2.91 -26.11 -10.53
C TYR A 306 -2.50 -24.81 -11.25
N SER A 307 -3.46 -24.12 -11.87
CA SER A 307 -3.21 -22.86 -12.60
C SER A 307 -2.70 -21.76 -11.67
N PHE A 308 -3.23 -21.67 -10.45
CA PHE A 308 -2.80 -20.69 -9.47
C PHE A 308 -1.38 -20.98 -8.97
N ARG A 309 -1.09 -22.23 -8.60
CA ARG A 309 0.27 -22.66 -8.21
C ARG A 309 1.29 -22.39 -9.30
N TRP A 310 0.95 -22.73 -10.55
CA TRP A 310 1.84 -22.53 -11.69
C TRP A 310 2.14 -21.04 -11.88
N THR A 311 1.11 -20.19 -11.84
CA THR A 311 1.28 -18.73 -11.97
C THR A 311 2.08 -18.15 -10.81
N PHE A 312 1.84 -18.61 -9.58
CA PHE A 312 2.60 -18.22 -8.41
C PHE A 312 4.09 -18.60 -8.52
N LEU A 313 4.41 -19.78 -9.07
CA LEU A 313 5.81 -20.20 -9.24
C LEU A 313 6.49 -19.48 -10.41
N TYR A 314 5.76 -19.24 -11.49
CA TYR A 314 6.28 -18.62 -12.71
C TYR A 314 6.45 -17.10 -12.55
N TRP A 315 5.40 -16.41 -12.12
CA TRP A 315 5.34 -14.96 -12.04
C TRP A 315 5.75 -14.44 -10.66
N LYS A 316 7.02 -14.10 -10.50
CA LYS A 316 7.59 -13.68 -9.20
C LYS A 316 6.94 -12.43 -8.59
N PHE A 317 6.56 -11.45 -9.42
CA PHE A 317 5.89 -10.24 -8.93
C PHE A 317 4.54 -10.57 -8.30
N PHE A 318 3.72 -11.35 -9.01
CA PHE A 318 2.45 -11.83 -8.51
C PHE A 318 2.61 -12.61 -7.21
N ALA A 319 3.63 -13.47 -7.11
CA ALA A 319 3.92 -14.23 -5.90
C ALA A 319 4.27 -13.32 -4.71
N CYS A 320 5.16 -12.34 -4.91
CA CYS A 320 5.51 -11.37 -3.88
C CYS A 320 4.30 -10.56 -3.43
N LEU A 321 3.49 -10.07 -4.37
CA LEU A 321 2.28 -9.31 -4.08
C LEU A 321 1.25 -10.14 -3.29
N THR A 322 1.08 -11.41 -3.67
CA THR A 322 0.23 -12.36 -2.95
C THR A 322 0.73 -12.59 -1.53
N CYS A 323 2.02 -12.88 -1.35
CA CYS A 323 2.62 -13.05 -0.03
C CYS A 323 2.49 -11.81 0.84
N THR A 324 2.75 -10.61 0.29
CA THR A 324 2.58 -9.35 1.01
C THR A 324 1.13 -9.15 1.43
N SER A 325 0.16 -9.36 0.53
CA SER A 325 -1.27 -9.27 0.89
C SER A 325 -1.65 -10.27 1.99
N TYR A 326 -1.11 -11.49 1.95
CA TYR A 326 -1.41 -12.53 2.92
C TYR A 326 -0.85 -12.18 4.31
N ILE A 327 0.39 -11.68 4.37
CA ILE A 327 1.02 -11.22 5.61
C ILE A 327 0.26 -10.03 6.19
N VAL A 328 -0.09 -9.05 5.36
CA VAL A 328 -0.83 -7.84 5.80
C VAL A 328 -2.23 -8.20 6.29
N LEU A 329 -2.92 -9.14 5.64
CA LEU A 329 -4.23 -9.60 6.07
C LEU A 329 -4.16 -10.34 7.42
N ILE A 330 -3.16 -11.21 7.63
CA ILE A 330 -2.92 -11.86 8.92
C ILE A 330 -2.59 -10.82 10.01
N ALA A 331 -1.69 -9.88 9.72
CA ALA A 331 -1.32 -8.82 10.65
C ALA A 331 -2.55 -7.97 11.04
N THR A 332 -3.43 -7.69 10.07
CA THR A 332 -4.71 -6.99 10.29
C THR A 332 -5.65 -7.80 11.18
N GLY A 333 -5.74 -9.11 10.97
CA GLY A 333 -6.51 -10.02 11.82
C GLY A 333 -6.00 -10.02 13.27
N ILE A 334 -4.70 -10.18 13.49
CA ILE A 334 -4.06 -10.16 14.81
C ILE A 334 -4.29 -8.82 15.51
N ALA A 335 -4.03 -7.71 14.82
CA ALA A 335 -4.23 -6.38 15.36
C ALA A 335 -5.71 -6.13 15.69
N GLY A 336 -6.63 -6.65 14.88
CA GLY A 336 -8.06 -6.68 15.17
C GLY A 336 -8.39 -7.43 16.47
N VAL A 337 -7.86 -8.64 16.66
CA VAL A 337 -8.05 -9.41 17.89
C VAL A 337 -7.55 -8.63 19.11
N ILE A 338 -6.38 -8.01 19.03
CA ILE A 338 -5.82 -7.17 20.10
C ILE A 338 -6.77 -5.99 20.40
N CYS A 339 -7.34 -5.35 19.38
CA CYS A 339 -8.34 -4.31 19.59
C CYS A 339 -9.57 -4.84 20.32
N ARG A 340 -10.07 -6.02 19.93
CA ARG A 340 -11.26 -6.63 20.52
C ARG A 340 -11.11 -6.94 22.00
N LEU A 341 -9.92 -7.38 22.41
CA LEU A 341 -9.57 -7.64 23.82
C LEU A 341 -9.56 -6.35 24.66
N ASN A 342 -9.47 -5.19 24.02
CA ASN A 342 -9.48 -3.88 24.66
C ASN A 342 -10.83 -3.15 24.60
N PHE A 343 -11.87 -3.74 24.02
CA PHE A 343 -13.21 -3.12 23.99
C PHE A 343 -13.84 -3.03 25.39
N GLY A 344 -14.61 -1.98 25.64
CA GLY A 344 -15.25 -1.68 26.93
C GLY A 344 -14.32 -0.98 27.92
N LYS A 345 -13.09 -0.68 27.52
CA LYS A 345 -12.12 0.04 28.35
C LYS A 345 -12.21 1.57 28.16
N GLY A 346 -13.31 2.11 27.64
CA GLY A 346 -13.58 3.55 27.58
C GLY A 346 -12.98 4.30 26.38
N LEU A 347 -12.55 3.62 25.31
CA LEU A 347 -12.03 4.27 24.10
C LEU A 347 -13.13 5.08 23.38
N ALA A 348 -14.34 4.55 23.30
CA ALA A 348 -15.49 5.25 22.73
C ALA A 348 -15.80 6.56 23.48
N HIS A 349 -15.64 6.57 24.80
CA HIS A 349 -15.83 7.78 25.60
C HIS A 349 -14.75 8.82 25.32
N TYR A 350 -13.48 8.40 25.21
CA TYR A 350 -12.38 9.29 24.85
C TYR A 350 -12.58 9.94 23.48
N LEU A 351 -12.92 9.15 22.46
CA LEU A 351 -13.19 9.67 21.11
C LEU A 351 -14.38 10.63 21.09
N HIS A 352 -15.40 10.38 21.90
CA HIS A 352 -16.55 11.27 22.01
C HIS A 352 -16.18 12.61 22.66
N VAL A 353 -15.40 12.58 23.75
CA VAL A 353 -14.91 13.80 24.42
C VAL A 353 -14.00 14.60 23.48
N GLU A 354 -13.11 13.94 22.73
CA GLU A 354 -12.25 14.58 21.73
C GLU A 354 -13.08 15.26 20.61
N GLU A 355 -14.11 14.58 20.11
CA GLU A 355 -15.02 15.16 19.10
C GLU A 355 -15.78 16.37 19.63
N VAL A 356 -16.28 16.31 20.88
CA VAL A 356 -16.98 17.44 21.52
C VAL A 356 -16.02 18.60 21.75
N LEU A 357 -14.82 18.35 22.26
CA LEU A 357 -13.79 19.37 22.48
C LEU A 357 -13.38 20.05 21.16
N ALA A 358 -13.16 19.26 20.11
CA ALA A 358 -12.85 19.77 18.78
C ALA A 358 -13.99 20.65 18.22
N LYS A 359 -15.25 20.26 18.42
CA LYS A 359 -16.42 21.07 18.01
C LYS A 359 -16.55 22.37 18.80
N SER A 360 -16.16 22.38 20.08
CA SER A 360 -16.17 23.59 20.91
C SER A 360 -15.00 24.54 20.67
N GLY A 361 -14.12 24.27 19.70
CA GLY A 361 -12.98 25.15 19.38
C GLY A 361 -11.82 25.04 20.36
N PHE A 362 -11.84 24.08 21.30
CA PHE A 362 -10.65 23.73 22.08
C PHE A 362 -9.70 22.94 21.18
N ALA A 363 -8.89 23.65 20.40
CA ALA A 363 -7.79 23.03 19.70
C ALA A 363 -6.85 22.40 20.75
N ALA A 364 -6.69 21.08 20.72
CA ALA A 364 -5.87 20.31 21.67
C ALA A 364 -4.38 20.72 21.74
N GLY A 365 -3.95 21.72 20.95
CA GLY A 365 -2.58 22.21 20.87
C GLY A 365 -2.23 23.40 21.79
N ILE A 366 -3.14 23.91 22.64
CA ILE A 366 -2.83 25.06 23.52
C ILE A 366 -2.38 24.66 24.92
N PHE A 367 -2.59 23.41 25.35
CA PHE A 367 -2.21 22.98 26.70
C PHE A 367 -0.72 22.69 26.90
N GLU A 368 0.12 22.81 25.86
CA GLU A 368 1.54 22.45 25.94
C GLU A 368 2.45 23.58 26.46
N ASN A 369 2.01 24.85 26.48
CA ASN A 369 2.90 25.97 26.83
C ASN A 369 2.65 26.65 28.19
N ASP A 370 1.48 26.48 28.81
CA ASP A 370 1.18 27.20 30.05
C ASP A 370 1.77 26.52 31.31
N MET A 371 2.27 25.28 31.18
CA MET A 371 2.96 24.58 32.28
C MET A 371 4.41 25.04 32.45
N GLU A 372 5.06 25.58 31.42
CA GLU A 372 6.43 26.09 31.50
C GLU A 372 6.49 27.50 32.14
N GLN A 373 5.42 28.29 32.03
CA GLN A 373 5.33 29.60 32.69
C GLN A 373 5.03 29.51 34.20
N LEU A 374 4.56 28.37 34.71
CA LEU A 374 4.28 28.20 36.15
C LEU A 374 5.51 27.78 36.98
N GLN A 375 6.67 27.54 36.37
CA GLN A 375 7.91 27.19 37.08
C GLN A 375 8.84 28.39 37.38
N SER A 376 8.42 29.64 37.15
CA SER A 376 9.22 30.81 37.54
C SER A 376 8.70 31.66 38.71
N PRO A 377 8.14 31.13 39.82
CA PRO A 377 8.20 31.86 41.06
C PRO A 377 9.53 31.57 41.77
N GLN A 378 10.22 32.64 42.17
CA GLN A 378 11.15 32.66 43.31
C GLN A 378 12.64 32.41 43.02
N LYS A 379 13.27 33.35 42.30
CA LYS A 379 14.70 33.66 42.50
C LYS A 379 15.02 35.15 42.61
N SER A 380 14.09 35.93 43.16
CA SER A 380 14.29 37.37 43.44
C SER A 380 14.22 37.75 44.94
N ALA A 381 14.28 36.80 45.87
CA ALA A 381 14.25 37.07 47.31
C ALA A 381 15.59 36.79 48.01
N ALA A 382 16.72 37.14 47.38
CA ALA A 382 18.05 36.99 47.99
C ALA A 382 18.98 38.17 47.70
N ILE A 383 18.47 39.40 47.73
CA ILE A 383 19.29 40.61 47.88
C ILE A 383 18.51 41.64 48.72
N GLU A 384 18.29 41.37 50.00
CA GLU A 384 18.14 42.44 51.00
C GLU A 384 18.32 41.88 52.42
N THR A 385 19.58 41.69 52.83
CA THR A 385 19.91 41.46 54.24
C THR A 385 21.24 42.14 54.55
N ALA A 386 21.20 43.48 54.57
CA ALA A 386 22.23 44.28 55.23
C ALA A 386 21.69 45.69 55.53
N ARG A 387 20.96 45.85 56.65
CA ARG A 387 21.22 46.93 57.62
C ARG A 387 20.20 47.00 58.76
N THR A 388 20.79 47.25 59.94
CA THR A 388 20.28 47.98 61.10
C THR A 388 19.16 47.35 61.93
N THR A 389 19.62 46.63 62.96
CA THR A 389 19.39 46.96 64.37
C THR A 389 18.71 48.31 64.61
N ASP A 390 17.51 48.32 65.21
CA ASP A 390 17.26 49.06 66.45
C ASP A 390 15.95 48.58 67.12
N ALA A 391 15.85 48.89 68.41
CA ALA A 391 15.08 48.20 69.42
C ALA A 391 13.63 48.67 69.63
N ARG A 392 12.90 47.77 70.29
CA ARG A 392 11.94 47.93 71.41
C ARG A 392 10.47 47.51 71.19
N PRO A 393 9.81 47.05 72.29
CA PRO A 393 8.64 46.20 72.26
C PRO A 393 7.36 46.91 72.72
N HIS A 394 6.20 46.38 72.32
CA HIS A 394 4.98 46.20 73.13
C HIS A 394 3.76 46.01 72.22
N GLY A 395 2.81 45.18 72.66
CA GLY A 395 1.41 45.32 72.26
C GLY A 395 0.66 44.01 72.06
N GLU A 396 -0.16 43.65 73.05
CA GLU A 396 -1.19 42.61 73.03
C GLU A 396 -2.34 42.91 72.05
N GLY A 397 -3.17 41.89 71.81
CA GLY A 397 -4.49 41.97 71.17
C GLY A 397 -4.42 41.43 69.74
N GLY A 398 -5.01 40.29 69.40
CA GLY A 398 -6.41 39.95 69.62
C GLY A 398 -7.15 40.09 68.28
N GLU A 399 -8.14 39.24 68.09
CA GLU A 399 -9.20 39.35 67.06
C GLU A 399 -9.07 38.47 65.81
N SER A 400 -10.12 37.66 65.72
CA SER A 400 -10.46 36.65 64.74
C SER A 400 -10.96 37.30 63.45
N ASP A 401 -10.63 36.75 62.29
CA ASP A 401 -11.41 37.01 61.09
C ASP A 401 -11.64 35.75 60.25
N VAL A 402 -12.94 35.53 60.03
CA VAL A 402 -13.54 34.47 59.22
C VAL A 402 -13.40 34.87 57.76
N ALA A 403 -12.50 34.21 57.03
CA ALA A 403 -12.37 34.41 55.58
C ALA A 403 -13.51 33.69 54.84
N MET A 404 -14.46 34.49 54.37
CA MET A 404 -15.53 34.13 53.45
C MET A 404 -14.92 33.72 52.09
N GLY A 405 -15.23 32.52 51.61
CA GLY A 405 -14.79 32.03 50.30
C GLY A 405 -15.53 32.72 49.14
N PRO A 406 -14.90 32.84 47.95
CA PRO A 406 -15.50 33.53 46.81
C PRO A 406 -16.65 32.70 46.19
N ILE A 407 -17.82 33.32 46.10
CA ILE A 407 -18.96 32.85 45.31
C ILE A 407 -18.72 33.22 43.85
N ILE A 408 -18.54 32.21 43.00
CA ILE A 408 -18.48 32.38 41.54
C ILE A 408 -19.92 32.32 41.00
N VAL A 409 -20.42 33.46 40.52
CA VAL A 409 -21.70 33.54 39.79
C VAL A 409 -21.40 33.45 38.29
N ILE A 410 -21.83 32.37 37.65
CA ILE A 410 -21.80 32.23 36.19
C ILE A 410 -23.14 32.74 35.65
N GLN A 411 -23.12 33.93 35.06
CA GLN A 411 -24.28 34.52 34.40
C GLN A 411 -24.28 34.11 32.92
N GLY A 412 -25.12 33.13 32.59
CA GLY A 412 -25.35 32.71 31.20
C GLY A 412 -26.35 33.64 30.52
N ASN A 413 -25.88 34.49 29.61
CA ASN A 413 -26.75 35.18 28.66
C ASN A 413 -26.91 34.32 27.41
N SER A 414 -28.09 33.72 27.26
CA SER A 414 -28.58 33.21 25.98
C SER A 414 -29.18 34.38 25.18
N VAL A 415 -28.56 34.70 24.05
CA VAL A 415 -29.19 35.49 22.99
C VAL A 415 -29.53 34.54 21.84
N VAL A 416 -30.79 34.65 21.46
CA VAL A 416 -31.62 34.02 20.40
C VAL A 416 -30.88 33.47 19.19
#